data_AF-A0A2T2VWD1-F1
#
_entry.id   AF-A0A2T2VWD1-F1
#
_cell.length_a   1.000
_cell.length_b   1.000
_cell.length_c   1.000
_cell.angle_alpha   90.00
_cell.angle_beta   90.00
_cell.angle_gamma   90.00
#
_symmetry.space_group_name_H-M   'P 1'
#
loop_
_entity.id
_entity.type
_entity.pdbx_description
1 polymer ?
#
loop_
_entity_poly.entity_id
_entity_poly.type
_entity_poly.pdbx_seq_one_letter_code
_entity_poly.pdbx_strand_id
1 'polypeptide(L)'
;MNTRSFYSFILISCAFISTAMAQANLLNARVPQEIGQLNEKQTQANDETPLAYGYIDDRDILWSKTIWEIVDLDERINFPYYYPTDTLNLGPDRRSLFHVLKKNLRNGNIKEVYDDDYFQSKLTYQEILDKLVAIDTLEAGIEQLNAGEELDPQYINRRTITAAEIRQYRVKGTWYVNKRLGELKYRLLGIAPVAPDVYTLDLPEDEQDLVELFWVWFPDARKSLNESQVFNNRNSSQPITYDHMLNSRRFNSLIYKEENVYEDRKIEEYIFEDALKQLLESERVKSVIRDFEQDLWNN
;
A
#
# COMPACT_ATOMS: atom_id res chain seq x y z
N MET A 1 1.19 27.97 56.33
CA MET A 1 0.79 27.63 54.94
C MET A 1 0.95 26.14 54.73
N ASN A 2 -0.15 25.41 54.52
CA ASN A 2 -0.18 23.94 54.52
C ASN A 2 0.43 23.36 53.23
N THR A 3 1.55 22.65 53.36
CA THR A 3 2.26 21.96 52.28
C THR A 3 1.40 20.93 51.56
N ARG A 4 0.37 20.36 52.21
CA ARG A 4 -0.59 19.45 51.59
C ARG A 4 -1.46 20.10 50.49
N SER A 5 -1.77 21.38 50.61
CA SER A 5 -2.54 22.10 49.59
C SER A 5 -1.73 22.32 48.31
N PHE A 6 -0.40 22.51 48.46
CA PHE A 6 0.50 22.75 47.34
C PHE A 6 0.71 21.50 46.48
N TYR A 7 0.81 20.30 47.10
CA TYR A 7 0.91 19.04 46.36
C TYR A 7 -0.42 18.64 45.68
N SER A 8 -1.58 18.94 46.28
CA SER A 8 -2.88 18.75 45.61
C SER A 8 -3.04 19.66 44.39
N PHE A 9 -2.47 20.87 44.40
CA PHE A 9 -2.52 21.77 43.26
C PHE A 9 -1.62 21.30 42.09
N ILE A 10 -0.47 20.69 42.39
CA ILE A 10 0.46 20.13 41.40
C ILE A 10 -0.05 18.80 40.79
N LEU A 11 -0.80 18.00 41.55
CA LEU A 11 -1.43 16.79 41.03
C LEU A 11 -2.63 17.07 40.11
N ILE A 12 -3.34 18.19 40.32
CA ILE A 12 -4.46 18.61 39.44
C ILE A 12 -3.95 19.27 38.15
N SER A 13 -2.75 19.89 38.15
CA SER A 13 -2.17 20.46 36.94
C SER A 13 -1.57 19.41 35.98
N CYS A 14 -1.36 18.16 36.41
CA CYS A 14 -0.88 17.07 35.56
C CYS A 14 -1.99 16.19 34.97
N ALA A 15 -3.28 16.46 35.24
CA ALA A 15 -4.39 15.58 34.86
C ALA A 15 -5.16 16.02 33.59
N PHE A 16 -4.67 17.02 32.84
CA PHE A 16 -5.29 17.43 31.58
C PHE A 16 -4.28 17.37 30.42
N ILE A 17 -3.88 16.15 30.04
CA ILE A 17 -3.52 15.87 28.65
C ILE A 17 -4.77 15.29 28.00
N SER A 18 -5.77 16.14 27.79
CA SER A 18 -6.87 15.84 26.89
C SER A 18 -6.32 15.90 25.47
N THR A 19 -6.15 14.74 24.85
CA THR A 19 -5.97 14.61 23.40
C THR A 19 -7.24 15.13 22.73
N ALA A 20 -7.27 16.43 22.42
CA ALA A 20 -8.30 17.02 21.58
C ALA A 20 -8.03 16.59 20.14
N MET A 21 -8.97 15.83 19.58
CA MET A 21 -8.97 15.43 18.17
C MET A 21 -9.63 16.53 17.34
N ALA A 22 -9.03 16.89 16.21
CA ALA A 22 -9.53 17.92 15.30
C ALA A 22 -9.57 17.42 13.86
N GLN A 23 -10.77 17.19 13.33
CA GLN A 23 -10.96 17.34 11.89
C GLN A 23 -10.75 18.83 11.54
N ALA A 24 -10.15 19.13 10.39
CA ALA A 24 -9.92 20.51 9.97
C ALA A 24 -11.24 21.29 9.98
N ASN A 25 -11.21 22.50 10.54
CA ASN A 25 -12.36 23.40 10.65
C ASN A 25 -13.60 22.84 11.39
N LEU A 26 -13.53 21.68 12.05
CA LEU A 26 -14.69 21.05 12.71
C LEU A 26 -15.32 21.93 13.79
N LEU A 27 -14.48 22.62 14.57
CA LEU A 27 -14.93 23.46 15.68
C LEU A 27 -15.44 24.83 15.21
N ASN A 28 -15.14 25.23 13.98
CA ASN A 28 -15.41 26.57 13.44
C ASN A 28 -16.38 26.56 12.24
N ALA A 29 -16.71 25.38 11.71
CA ALA A 29 -17.61 25.20 10.58
C ALA A 29 -19.05 25.61 10.95
N ARG A 30 -19.66 26.44 10.11
CA ARG A 30 -21.07 26.86 10.23
C ARG A 30 -22.00 25.93 9.48
N VAL A 31 -21.50 25.29 8.42
CA VAL A 31 -22.22 24.28 7.65
C VAL A 31 -21.40 23.00 7.52
N PRO A 32 -22.03 21.82 7.42
CA PRO A 32 -21.30 20.54 7.34
C PRO A 32 -20.28 20.45 6.21
N GLN A 33 -20.50 21.19 5.10
CA GLN A 33 -19.61 21.22 3.94
C GLN A 33 -18.27 21.93 4.21
N GLU A 34 -18.20 22.77 5.26
CA GLU A 34 -16.99 23.47 5.68
C GLU A 34 -16.08 22.60 6.55
N ILE A 35 -16.59 21.47 7.07
CA ILE A 35 -15.82 20.51 7.87
C ILE A 35 -14.86 19.76 6.95
N GLY A 36 -13.58 19.72 7.30
CA GLY A 36 -12.52 19.08 6.51
C GLY A 36 -11.80 20.02 5.54
N GLN A 37 -12.34 21.22 5.26
CA GLN A 37 -11.67 22.20 4.41
C GLN A 37 -10.57 22.93 5.19
N LEU A 38 -9.39 23.04 4.57
CA LEU A 38 -8.28 23.81 5.12
C LEU A 38 -8.52 25.31 4.90
N ASN A 39 -8.15 26.11 5.89
CA ASN A 39 -8.12 27.57 5.72
C ASN A 39 -7.03 27.97 4.72
N GLU A 40 -7.19 29.07 3.99
CA GLU A 40 -6.22 29.55 3.00
C GLU A 40 -4.77 29.63 3.53
N LYS A 41 -4.61 30.06 4.80
CA LYS A 41 -3.30 30.11 5.47
C LYS A 41 -2.71 28.72 5.76
N GLN A 42 -3.56 27.71 6.00
CA GLN A 42 -3.13 26.32 6.19
C GLN A 42 -2.75 25.69 4.86
N THR A 43 -3.51 25.96 3.80
CA THR A 43 -3.16 25.54 2.43
C THR A 43 -1.83 26.12 1.98
N GLN A 44 -1.56 27.39 2.28
CA GLN A 44 -0.27 28.03 1.95
C GLN A 44 0.91 27.51 2.78
N ALA A 45 0.66 27.04 4.01
CA ALA A 45 1.68 26.49 4.90
C ALA A 45 1.95 25.00 4.65
N ASN A 46 0.97 24.27 4.13
CA ASN A 46 1.10 22.87 3.74
C ASN A 46 1.75 22.79 2.36
N ASP A 47 3.03 22.47 2.32
CA ASP A 47 3.66 22.02 1.08
C ASP A 47 3.14 20.60 0.75
N GLU A 48 2.28 20.51 -0.26
CA GLU A 48 1.66 19.25 -0.70
C GLU A 48 2.60 18.43 -1.60
N THR A 49 3.79 18.93 -1.91
CA THR A 49 4.72 18.19 -2.76
C THR A 49 5.38 17.04 -1.99
N PRO A 50 5.51 15.83 -2.61
CA PRO A 50 6.24 14.75 -1.98
C PRO A 50 7.68 15.14 -1.73
N LEU A 51 8.22 14.75 -0.57
CA LEU A 51 9.63 14.99 -0.26
C LEU A 51 10.51 14.39 -1.35
N ALA A 52 11.25 15.24 -2.07
CA ALA A 52 12.12 14.79 -3.14
C ALA A 52 13.18 13.82 -2.59
N TYR A 53 13.47 12.76 -3.34
CA TYR A 53 14.59 11.91 -2.98
C TYR A 53 15.91 12.67 -3.18
N GLY A 54 16.84 12.44 -2.26
CA GLY A 54 18.22 12.87 -2.47
C GLY A 54 18.77 12.21 -3.73
N TYR A 55 19.48 12.99 -4.54
CA TYR A 55 20.26 12.44 -5.64
C TYR A 55 21.37 11.56 -5.09
N ILE A 56 21.53 10.38 -5.69
CA ILE A 56 22.55 9.41 -5.34
C ILE A 56 23.13 8.90 -6.66
N ASP A 57 24.44 9.05 -6.82
CA ASP A 57 25.17 8.48 -7.94
C ASP A 57 25.43 6.99 -7.64
N ASP A 58 25.40 6.15 -8.66
CA ASP A 58 25.69 4.72 -8.54
C ASP A 58 27.07 4.46 -7.93
N ARG A 59 28.03 5.37 -8.15
CA ARG A 59 29.36 5.32 -7.56
C ARG A 59 29.36 5.47 -6.04
N ASP A 60 28.35 6.16 -5.49
CA ASP A 60 28.18 6.39 -4.06
C ASP A 60 27.44 5.24 -3.36
N ILE A 61 27.02 4.21 -4.09
CA ILE A 61 26.43 3.01 -3.53
C ILE A 61 27.55 2.03 -3.18
N LEU A 62 27.66 1.65 -1.90
CA LEU A 62 28.66 0.68 -1.43
C LEU A 62 28.20 -0.76 -1.65
N TRP A 63 26.93 -0.97 -1.39
CA TRP A 63 26.25 -2.24 -1.47
C TRP A 63 24.77 -1.94 -1.68
N SER A 64 24.12 -2.79 -2.46
CA SER A 64 22.69 -2.75 -2.64
C SER A 64 22.14 -4.17 -2.77
N LYS A 65 20.89 -4.35 -2.37
CA LYS A 65 20.15 -5.58 -2.55
C LYS A 65 18.69 -5.27 -2.81
N THR A 66 18.18 -5.74 -3.95
CA THR A 66 16.76 -5.62 -4.28
C THR A 66 16.00 -6.81 -3.69
N ILE A 67 14.86 -6.52 -3.08
CA ILE A 67 13.98 -7.52 -2.46
C ILE A 67 12.54 -7.31 -2.91
N TRP A 68 11.80 -8.42 -2.85
CA TRP A 68 10.39 -8.48 -3.11
C TRP A 68 9.68 -9.01 -1.88
N GLU A 69 8.64 -8.29 -1.51
CA GLU A 69 7.99 -8.39 -0.22
C GLU A 69 6.49 -8.55 -0.39
N ILE A 70 5.90 -9.35 0.48
CA ILE A 70 4.47 -9.51 0.63
C ILE A 70 4.04 -8.67 1.83
N VAL A 71 3.12 -7.74 1.60
CA VAL A 71 2.40 -7.01 2.64
C VAL A 71 1.02 -7.63 2.76
N ASP A 72 0.86 -8.49 3.75
CA ASP A 72 -0.40 -9.19 4.04
C ASP A 72 -1.40 -8.23 4.71
N LEU A 73 -2.61 -8.10 4.15
CA LEU A 73 -3.64 -7.20 4.68
C LEU A 73 -4.45 -7.78 5.83
N ASP A 74 -4.33 -9.08 6.11
CA ASP A 74 -4.92 -9.70 7.30
C ASP A 74 -4.16 -9.33 8.58
N GLU A 75 -2.93 -8.85 8.43
CA GLU A 75 -2.16 -8.31 9.54
C GLU A 75 -2.67 -6.93 9.98
N ARG A 76 -2.99 -6.82 11.28
CA ARG A 76 -3.52 -5.58 11.89
C ARG A 76 -2.68 -4.32 11.64
N ILE A 77 -1.37 -4.47 11.48
CA ILE A 77 -0.46 -3.36 11.20
C ILE A 77 -0.64 -2.80 9.78
N ASN A 78 -1.13 -3.63 8.85
CA ASN A 78 -1.32 -3.32 7.43
C ASN A 78 -2.76 -2.90 7.09
N PHE A 79 -3.69 -2.99 8.04
CA PHE A 79 -5.07 -2.48 7.92
C PHE A 79 -5.21 -1.06 7.34
N PRO A 80 -4.30 -0.10 7.59
CA PRO A 80 -4.40 1.21 6.98
C PRO A 80 -4.33 1.20 5.44
N TYR A 81 -3.80 0.15 4.81
CA TYR A 81 -3.75 -0.01 3.35
C TYR A 81 -4.99 -0.69 2.77
N TYR A 82 -5.72 -1.45 3.60
CA TYR A 82 -6.91 -2.20 3.19
C TYR A 82 -8.19 -1.37 3.37
N TYR A 83 -8.38 -0.76 4.54
CA TYR A 83 -9.61 -0.05 4.85
C TYR A 83 -9.63 1.40 4.35
N PRO A 84 -10.80 1.95 4.03
CA PRO A 84 -12.12 1.29 4.03
C PRO A 84 -12.42 0.50 2.75
N THR A 85 -13.13 -0.61 2.90
CA THR A 85 -13.65 -1.43 1.79
C THR A 85 -14.94 -0.87 1.21
N ASP A 86 -15.87 -0.42 2.07
CA ASP A 86 -17.08 0.30 1.65
C ASP A 86 -16.80 1.79 1.48
N THR A 87 -17.18 2.34 0.33
CA THR A 87 -16.98 3.75 -0.03
C THR A 87 -18.27 4.55 -0.10
N LEU A 88 -19.44 3.90 -0.01
CA LEU A 88 -20.74 4.54 -0.18
C LEU A 88 -21.12 5.41 1.02
N ASN A 89 -20.79 4.95 2.22
CA ASN A 89 -21.17 5.60 3.48
C ASN A 89 -20.09 6.53 4.04
N LEU A 90 -18.95 6.69 3.35
CA LEU A 90 -17.80 7.44 3.83
C LEU A 90 -17.51 8.67 2.96
N GLY A 91 -17.08 9.75 3.62
CA GLY A 91 -16.64 10.97 2.96
C GLY A 91 -15.55 10.71 1.89
N PRO A 92 -15.43 11.59 0.89
CA PRO A 92 -14.56 11.38 -0.28
C PRO A 92 -13.08 11.22 0.09
N ASP A 93 -12.68 11.75 1.24
CA ASP A 93 -11.29 11.80 1.70
C ASP A 93 -10.81 10.46 2.28
N ARG A 94 -11.73 9.54 2.61
CA ARG A 94 -11.40 8.22 3.18
C ARG A 94 -11.51 7.15 2.11
N ARG A 95 -10.37 6.68 1.59
CA ARG A 95 -10.29 5.64 0.56
C ARG A 95 -9.13 4.70 0.84
N SER A 96 -9.30 3.42 0.49
CA SER A 96 -8.25 2.42 0.55
C SER A 96 -7.15 2.69 -0.47
N LEU A 97 -5.97 2.11 -0.27
CA LEU A 97 -4.84 2.29 -1.18
C LEU A 97 -5.20 1.87 -2.61
N PHE A 98 -5.87 0.72 -2.78
CA PHE A 98 -6.32 0.24 -4.10
C PHE A 98 -7.27 1.23 -4.78
N HIS A 99 -8.23 1.80 -4.04
CA HIS A 99 -9.14 2.79 -4.60
C HIS A 99 -8.39 4.05 -5.04
N VAL A 100 -7.42 4.50 -4.26
CA VAL A 100 -6.56 5.65 -4.60
C VAL A 100 -5.77 5.36 -5.88
N LEU A 101 -5.14 4.19 -6.00
CA LEU A 101 -4.41 3.78 -7.20
C LEU A 101 -5.35 3.75 -8.42
N LYS A 102 -6.47 3.03 -8.33
CA LYS A 102 -7.46 2.90 -9.42
C LYS A 102 -8.02 4.26 -9.86
N LYS A 103 -8.33 5.16 -8.92
CA LYS A 103 -8.81 6.53 -9.20
C LYS A 103 -7.76 7.34 -9.95
N ASN A 104 -6.51 7.30 -9.50
CA ASN A 104 -5.44 8.10 -10.12
C ASN A 104 -4.99 7.54 -11.47
N LEU A 105 -5.11 6.23 -11.68
CA LEU A 105 -4.95 5.61 -13.00
C LEU A 105 -6.03 6.08 -13.97
N ARG A 106 -7.30 6.06 -13.54
CA ARG A 106 -8.42 6.58 -14.35
C ARG A 106 -8.23 8.03 -14.73
N ASN A 107 -7.71 8.85 -13.82
CA ASN A 107 -7.49 10.27 -14.03
C ASN A 107 -6.21 10.58 -14.84
N GLY A 108 -5.37 9.58 -15.12
CA GLY A 108 -4.09 9.75 -15.82
C GLY A 108 -2.99 10.44 -14.99
N ASN A 109 -3.16 10.49 -13.67
CA ASN A 109 -2.14 11.01 -12.75
C ASN A 109 -0.99 10.04 -12.55
N ILE A 110 -1.28 8.73 -12.62
CA ILE A 110 -0.30 7.64 -12.65
C ILE A 110 -0.27 7.10 -14.07
N LYS A 111 0.92 7.06 -14.67
CA LYS A 111 1.16 6.68 -16.07
C LYS A 111 2.09 5.48 -16.21
N GLU A 112 2.95 5.25 -15.22
CA GLU A 112 3.93 4.18 -15.23
C GLU A 112 3.37 2.96 -14.51
N VAL A 113 2.66 2.11 -15.25
CA VAL A 113 2.10 0.83 -14.79
C VAL A 113 2.48 -0.30 -15.73
N TYR A 114 2.77 -1.46 -15.15
CA TYR A 114 3.38 -2.59 -15.82
C TYR A 114 2.69 -3.89 -15.42
N ASP A 115 2.86 -4.91 -16.25
CA ASP A 115 2.35 -6.26 -15.96
C ASP A 115 3.29 -7.05 -15.05
N ASP A 116 4.59 -6.85 -15.24
CA ASP A 116 5.64 -7.59 -14.55
C ASP A 116 6.35 -6.76 -13.47
N ASP A 117 6.99 -7.47 -12.54
CA ASP A 117 7.76 -6.90 -11.44
C ASP A 117 9.09 -6.28 -11.90
N TYR A 118 9.53 -6.52 -13.13
CA TYR A 118 10.73 -5.94 -13.74
C TYR A 118 10.47 -4.63 -14.49
N PHE A 119 9.21 -4.18 -14.56
CA PHE A 119 8.76 -2.99 -15.29
C PHE A 119 9.13 -3.01 -16.79
N GLN A 120 8.98 -4.14 -17.46
CA GLN A 120 9.28 -4.29 -18.90
C GLN A 120 8.02 -4.09 -19.75
N SER A 121 6.90 -4.67 -19.33
CA SER A 121 5.66 -4.70 -20.12
C SER A 121 4.67 -3.66 -19.62
N LYS A 122 4.61 -2.50 -20.27
CA LYS A 122 3.73 -1.39 -19.86
C LYS A 122 2.26 -1.69 -20.19
N LEU A 123 1.38 -1.42 -19.22
CA LEU A 123 -0.07 -1.60 -19.36
C LEU A 123 -0.80 -0.27 -19.59
N THR A 124 -1.89 -0.34 -20.35
CA THR A 124 -2.87 0.72 -20.50
C THR A 124 -3.98 0.61 -19.46
N TYR A 125 -4.72 1.70 -19.23
CA TYR A 125 -5.84 1.68 -18.29
C TYR A 125 -6.94 0.67 -18.68
N GLN A 126 -7.16 0.45 -19.99
CA GLN A 126 -8.16 -0.51 -20.45
C GLN A 126 -7.75 -1.95 -20.13
N GLU A 127 -6.48 -2.32 -20.38
CA GLU A 127 -5.96 -3.65 -20.05
C GLU A 127 -6.03 -3.94 -18.55
N ILE A 128 -5.81 -2.92 -17.72
CA ILE A 128 -6.00 -3.04 -16.26
C ILE A 128 -7.47 -3.31 -15.93
N LEU A 129 -8.42 -2.62 -16.56
CA LEU A 129 -9.85 -2.88 -16.33
C LEU A 129 -10.25 -4.29 -16.76
N ASP A 130 -9.71 -4.76 -17.87
CA ASP A 130 -10.01 -6.10 -18.39
C ASP A 130 -9.47 -7.17 -17.43
N LYS A 131 -8.29 -6.96 -16.81
CA LYS A 131 -7.77 -7.84 -15.74
C LYS A 131 -8.61 -7.84 -14.46
N LEU A 132 -9.35 -6.76 -14.19
CA LEU A 132 -10.18 -6.64 -12.99
C LEU A 132 -11.57 -7.26 -13.17
N VAL A 133 -11.96 -7.66 -14.38
CA VAL A 133 -13.32 -8.10 -14.70
C VAL A 133 -13.28 -9.48 -15.36
N ALA A 134 -14.07 -10.42 -14.83
CA ALA A 134 -14.44 -11.61 -15.59
C ALA A 134 -15.90 -11.51 -16.03
N ILE A 135 -16.11 -11.94 -17.27
CA ILE A 135 -17.41 -12.07 -17.89
C ILE A 135 -17.61 -13.55 -18.11
N ASP A 136 -18.57 -14.13 -17.41
CA ASP A 136 -18.97 -15.52 -17.58
C ASP A 136 -20.40 -15.60 -18.13
N THR A 137 -20.65 -16.60 -18.97
CA THR A 137 -21.96 -16.82 -19.59
C THR A 137 -22.64 -18.01 -18.94
N LEU A 138 -23.83 -17.79 -18.37
CA LEU A 138 -24.63 -18.85 -17.78
C LEU A 138 -25.07 -19.88 -18.84
N GLU A 139 -25.35 -21.10 -18.41
CA GLU A 139 -25.75 -22.22 -19.28
C GLU A 139 -26.94 -21.87 -20.19
N ALA A 140 -27.97 -21.19 -19.65
CA ALA A 140 -29.11 -20.71 -20.43
C ALA A 140 -28.72 -19.70 -21.53
N GLY A 141 -27.68 -18.89 -21.32
CA GLY A 141 -27.13 -18.00 -22.35
C GLY A 141 -26.34 -18.75 -23.42
N ILE A 142 -25.65 -19.82 -23.05
CA ILE A 142 -24.96 -20.71 -24.00
C ILE A 142 -26.00 -21.43 -24.89
N GLU A 143 -27.14 -21.86 -24.32
CA GLU A 143 -28.25 -22.45 -25.08
C GLU A 143 -28.85 -21.46 -26.09
N GLN A 144 -29.03 -20.18 -25.72
CA GLN A 144 -29.47 -19.13 -26.65
C GLN A 144 -28.49 -18.91 -27.80
N LEU A 145 -27.19 -18.84 -27.51
CA LEU A 145 -26.15 -18.72 -28.53
C LEU A 145 -26.16 -19.92 -29.48
N ASN A 146 -26.34 -21.13 -28.95
CA ASN A 146 -26.47 -22.35 -29.76
C ASN A 146 -27.76 -22.39 -30.58
N ALA A 147 -28.84 -21.75 -30.11
CA ALA A 147 -30.10 -21.57 -30.83
C ALA A 147 -30.04 -20.45 -31.89
N GLY A 148 -28.95 -19.69 -31.96
CA GLY A 148 -28.77 -18.57 -32.89
C GLY A 148 -29.46 -17.27 -32.46
N GLU A 149 -29.85 -17.17 -31.19
CA GLU A 149 -30.43 -15.97 -30.59
C GLU A 149 -29.34 -15.01 -30.09
N GLU A 150 -29.66 -13.72 -29.98
CA GLU A 150 -28.76 -12.75 -29.34
C GLU A 150 -28.72 -13.01 -27.82
N LEU A 151 -27.50 -13.04 -27.25
CA LEU A 151 -27.29 -13.28 -25.83
C LEU A 151 -27.92 -12.17 -24.98
N ASP A 152 -28.92 -12.53 -24.18
CA ASP A 152 -29.55 -11.58 -23.26
C ASP A 152 -28.56 -11.19 -22.14
N PRO A 153 -28.38 -9.89 -21.83
CA PRO A 153 -27.54 -9.41 -20.73
C PRO A 153 -27.80 -10.07 -19.38
N GLN A 154 -29.01 -10.60 -19.13
CA GLN A 154 -29.33 -11.32 -17.89
C GLN A 154 -28.54 -12.62 -17.71
N TYR A 155 -28.05 -13.23 -18.80
CA TYR A 155 -27.26 -14.45 -18.76
C TYR A 155 -25.75 -14.19 -18.69
N ILE A 156 -25.35 -12.92 -18.58
CA ILE A 156 -23.96 -12.49 -18.47
C ILE A 156 -23.67 -12.18 -17.01
N ASN A 157 -22.91 -13.04 -16.35
CA ASN A 157 -22.41 -12.78 -15.01
C ASN A 157 -21.12 -11.94 -15.11
N ARG A 158 -21.17 -10.71 -14.61
CA ARG A 158 -20.00 -9.81 -14.57
C ARG A 158 -19.49 -9.72 -13.15
N ARG A 159 -18.27 -10.19 -12.94
CA ARG A 159 -17.56 -10.10 -11.67
C ARG A 159 -16.48 -9.05 -11.78
N THR A 160 -16.30 -8.26 -10.73
CA THR A 160 -15.29 -7.20 -10.74
C THR A 160 -14.56 -7.18 -9.42
N ILE A 161 -13.24 -7.20 -9.48
CA ILE A 161 -12.38 -7.01 -8.32
C ILE A 161 -12.51 -5.57 -7.85
N THR A 162 -12.97 -5.41 -6.61
CA THR A 162 -13.05 -4.15 -5.89
C THR A 162 -11.96 -4.09 -4.82
N ALA A 163 -12.02 -3.07 -3.95
CA ALA A 163 -11.06 -2.94 -2.86
C ALA A 163 -11.23 -4.03 -1.78
N ALA A 164 -12.41 -4.67 -1.70
CA ALA A 164 -12.70 -5.69 -0.71
C ALA A 164 -12.02 -7.03 -1.01
N GLU A 165 -11.75 -7.31 -2.29
CA GLU A 165 -11.13 -8.56 -2.72
C GLU A 165 -9.60 -8.53 -2.68
N ILE A 166 -8.99 -7.37 -2.41
CA ILE A 166 -7.52 -7.25 -2.28
C ILE A 166 -7.06 -7.91 -0.98
N ARG A 167 -6.16 -8.89 -1.07
CA ARG A 167 -5.65 -9.65 0.08
C ARG A 167 -4.24 -9.25 0.49
N GLN A 168 -3.40 -8.89 -0.46
CA GLN A 168 -2.01 -8.52 -0.19
C GLN A 168 -1.52 -7.47 -1.18
N TYR A 169 -0.46 -6.77 -0.82
CA TYR A 169 0.33 -5.99 -1.78
C TYR A 169 1.69 -6.64 -1.95
N ARG A 170 2.15 -6.74 -3.20
CA ARG A 170 3.55 -7.04 -3.48
C ARG A 170 4.31 -5.74 -3.58
N VAL A 171 5.47 -5.70 -2.95
CA VAL A 171 6.31 -4.52 -2.86
C VAL A 171 7.70 -4.90 -3.36
N LYS A 172 8.24 -4.10 -4.27
CA LYS A 172 9.61 -4.23 -4.75
C LYS A 172 10.40 -3.02 -4.32
N GLY A 173 11.57 -3.23 -3.71
CA GLY A 173 12.47 -2.13 -3.42
C GLY A 173 13.88 -2.56 -3.11
N THR A 174 14.76 -1.58 -3.06
CA THR A 174 16.20 -1.79 -2.96
C THR A 174 16.70 -1.20 -1.66
N TRP A 175 17.35 -2.05 -0.87
CA TRP A 175 18.21 -1.62 0.22
C TRP A 175 19.56 -1.22 -0.35
N TYR A 176 20.11 -0.09 0.08
CA TYR A 176 21.41 0.36 -0.35
C TYR A 176 22.11 1.15 0.75
N VAL A 177 23.43 1.07 0.78
CA VAL A 177 24.26 1.86 1.69
C VAL A 177 24.88 3.02 0.92
N ASN A 178 24.60 4.24 1.38
CA ASN A 178 25.19 5.44 0.82
C ASN A 178 26.57 5.68 1.44
N LYS A 179 27.65 5.62 0.65
CA LYS A 179 29.04 5.82 1.09
C LYS A 179 29.27 7.16 1.79
N ARG A 180 28.55 8.21 1.40
CA ARG A 180 28.73 9.56 1.95
C ARG A 180 28.12 9.73 3.33
N LEU A 181 27.00 9.06 3.58
CA LEU A 181 26.25 9.16 4.83
C LEU A 181 26.54 7.99 5.79
N GLY A 182 27.04 6.87 5.28
CA GLY A 182 27.26 5.65 6.08
C GLY A 182 25.97 5.00 6.57
N GLU A 183 24.83 5.35 5.97
CA GLU A 183 23.50 4.90 6.39
C GLU A 183 22.93 3.88 5.40
N LEU A 184 22.30 2.83 5.94
CA LEU A 184 21.46 1.92 5.17
C LEU A 184 20.10 2.60 4.89
N LYS A 185 19.72 2.67 3.62
CA LYS A 185 18.45 3.26 3.18
C LYS A 185 17.67 2.29 2.32
N TYR A 186 16.35 2.37 2.41
CA TYR A 186 15.44 1.66 1.54
C TYR A 186 14.86 2.62 0.49
N ARG A 187 14.78 2.16 -0.75
CA ARG A 187 14.06 2.85 -1.83
C ARG A 187 12.99 1.92 -2.38
N LEU A 188 11.74 2.33 -2.21
CA LEU A 188 10.59 1.68 -2.80
C LEU A 188 10.56 1.94 -4.32
N LEU A 189 10.49 0.87 -5.11
CA LEU A 189 10.50 0.95 -6.58
C LEU A 189 9.10 0.72 -7.16
N GLY A 190 8.36 -0.25 -6.62
CA GLY A 190 6.99 -0.47 -7.05
C GLY A 190 6.13 -1.22 -6.07
N ILE A 191 4.83 -1.18 -6.35
CA ILE A 191 3.78 -1.79 -5.56
C ILE A 191 2.73 -2.39 -6.49
N ALA A 192 2.27 -3.60 -6.20
CA ALA A 192 1.22 -4.28 -6.94
C ALA A 192 0.12 -4.77 -5.99
N PRO A 193 -1.16 -4.42 -6.23
CA PRO A 193 -2.27 -5.05 -5.54
C PRO A 193 -2.43 -6.50 -6.02
N VAL A 194 -2.71 -7.39 -5.08
CA VAL A 194 -2.97 -8.80 -5.33
C VAL A 194 -4.35 -9.18 -4.83
N ALA A 195 -5.08 -9.89 -5.66
CA ALA A 195 -6.39 -10.44 -5.37
C ALA A 195 -6.47 -11.89 -5.84
N PRO A 196 -7.47 -12.66 -5.37
CA PRO A 196 -7.85 -13.91 -6.00
C PRO A 196 -8.15 -13.69 -7.49
N ASP A 197 -7.77 -14.66 -8.33
CA ASP A 197 -8.19 -14.68 -9.72
C ASP A 197 -9.72 -14.65 -9.78
N VAL A 198 -10.28 -13.89 -10.71
CA VAL A 198 -11.72 -13.71 -10.86
C VAL A 198 -12.44 -15.04 -11.10
N TYR A 199 -11.75 -16.02 -11.70
CA TYR A 199 -12.25 -17.39 -11.90
C TYR A 199 -12.27 -18.23 -10.62
N THR A 200 -11.40 -17.92 -9.65
CA THR A 200 -11.30 -18.65 -8.37
C THR A 200 -12.02 -17.95 -7.22
N LEU A 201 -12.61 -16.78 -7.46
CA LEU A 201 -13.21 -15.93 -6.42
C LEU A 201 -14.31 -16.62 -5.58
N ASP A 202 -15.05 -17.57 -6.16
CA ASP A 202 -16.09 -18.33 -5.45
C ASP A 202 -15.55 -19.51 -4.65
N LEU A 203 -14.31 -19.91 -4.90
CA LEU A 203 -13.68 -21.01 -4.19
C LEU A 203 -13.41 -20.59 -2.74
N PRO A 204 -13.34 -21.57 -1.81
CA PRO A 204 -12.81 -21.34 -0.47
C PRO A 204 -11.46 -20.60 -0.52
N GLU A 205 -11.19 -19.78 0.50
CA GLU A 205 -10.00 -18.92 0.56
C GLU A 205 -8.67 -19.69 0.40
N ASP A 206 -8.63 -20.94 0.86
CA ASP A 206 -7.49 -21.85 0.76
C ASP A 206 -7.23 -22.40 -0.66
N GLU A 207 -8.22 -22.30 -1.55
CA GLU A 207 -8.14 -22.73 -2.95
C GLU A 207 -8.07 -21.54 -3.92
N GLN A 208 -7.98 -20.31 -3.41
CA GLN A 208 -7.90 -19.10 -4.22
C GLN A 208 -6.50 -18.85 -4.73
N ASP A 209 -6.36 -18.77 -6.07
CA ASP A 209 -5.10 -18.42 -6.71
C ASP A 209 -4.88 -16.92 -6.65
N LEU A 210 -3.88 -16.49 -5.89
CA LEU A 210 -3.56 -15.07 -5.72
C LEU A 210 -2.69 -14.57 -6.88
N VAL A 211 -3.21 -13.58 -7.63
CA VAL A 211 -2.56 -13.02 -8.81
C VAL A 211 -2.24 -11.53 -8.65
N GLU A 212 -1.08 -11.13 -9.15
CA GLU A 212 -0.68 -9.73 -9.25
C GLU A 212 -1.50 -9.04 -10.35
N LEU A 213 -2.22 -7.99 -9.99
CA LEU A 213 -3.13 -7.33 -10.93
C LEU A 213 -2.37 -6.41 -11.89
N PHE A 214 -1.48 -5.58 -11.34
CA PHE A 214 -0.60 -4.68 -12.08
C PHE A 214 0.47 -4.07 -11.16
N TRP A 215 1.66 -3.80 -11.68
CA TRP A 215 2.76 -3.15 -10.97
C TRP A 215 2.77 -1.65 -11.22
N VAL A 216 2.67 -0.86 -10.15
CA VAL A 216 2.78 0.61 -10.21
C VAL A 216 4.22 1.02 -9.92
N TRP A 217 4.82 1.82 -10.81
CA TRP A 217 6.11 2.45 -10.56
C TRP A 217 5.95 3.52 -9.47
N PHE A 218 6.51 3.25 -8.30
CA PHE A 218 6.26 4.06 -7.10
C PHE A 218 6.68 5.53 -7.27
N PRO A 219 7.84 5.87 -7.86
CA PRO A 219 8.25 7.26 -8.08
C PRO A 219 7.23 8.13 -8.85
N ASP A 220 6.51 7.54 -9.81
CA ASP A 220 5.46 8.24 -10.58
C ASP A 220 4.19 8.45 -9.72
N ALA A 221 3.84 7.46 -8.92
CA ALA A 221 2.65 7.51 -8.05
C ALA A 221 2.79 8.42 -6.82
N ARG A 222 4.01 8.86 -6.46
CA ARG A 222 4.26 9.61 -5.21
C ARG A 222 3.38 10.84 -5.04
N LYS A 223 3.18 11.62 -6.12
CA LYS A 223 2.33 12.82 -6.06
C LYS A 223 0.90 12.47 -5.68
N SER A 224 0.31 11.52 -6.40
CA SER A 224 -1.03 11.01 -6.11
C SER A 224 -1.17 10.40 -4.72
N LEU A 225 -0.13 9.68 -4.26
CA LEU A 225 -0.13 9.05 -2.94
C LEU A 225 0.10 10.05 -1.79
N ASN A 226 0.76 11.18 -2.06
CA ASN A 226 0.93 12.25 -1.08
C ASN A 226 -0.35 13.08 -0.90
N GLU A 227 -1.11 13.29 -1.97
CA GLU A 227 -2.41 13.96 -1.90
C GLU A 227 -3.46 13.13 -1.13
N SER A 228 -3.32 11.79 -1.15
CA SER A 228 -4.22 10.87 -0.46
C SER A 228 -3.79 10.56 0.98
N GLN A 229 -4.74 10.62 1.91
CA GLN A 229 -4.49 10.44 3.33
C GLN A 229 -4.96 9.07 3.84
N VAL A 230 -4.19 8.52 4.76
CA VAL A 230 -4.48 7.28 5.49
C VAL A 230 -5.27 7.59 6.74
N PHE A 231 -6.25 6.74 7.06
CA PHE A 231 -6.98 6.87 8.30
C PHE A 231 -6.09 6.52 9.51
N ASN A 232 -5.76 7.53 10.31
CA ASN A 232 -4.98 7.37 11.52
C ASN A 232 -5.91 7.14 12.73
N ASN A 233 -5.92 5.93 13.29
CA ASN A 233 -6.75 5.59 14.45
C ASN A 233 -6.32 6.27 15.76
N ARG A 234 -5.05 6.65 15.89
CA ARG A 234 -4.50 7.30 17.10
C ARG A 234 -4.72 8.80 17.08
N ASN A 235 -4.70 9.42 15.90
CA ASN A 235 -4.90 10.85 15.75
C ASN A 235 -5.46 11.20 14.37
N SER A 236 -6.79 11.30 14.27
CA SER A 236 -7.46 11.70 13.03
C SER A 236 -7.16 13.13 12.59
N SER A 237 -6.55 13.94 13.45
CA SER A 237 -6.21 15.36 13.21
C SER A 237 -4.89 15.57 12.51
N GLN A 238 -4.01 14.56 12.55
CA GLN A 238 -2.75 14.54 11.84
C GLN A 238 -2.80 13.37 10.86
N PRO A 239 -3.43 13.60 9.70
CA PRO A 239 -3.44 12.59 8.67
C PRO A 239 -2.02 12.34 8.18
N ILE A 240 -1.74 11.07 7.90
CA ILE A 240 -0.47 10.65 7.31
C ILE A 240 -0.77 10.25 5.88
N THR A 241 0.06 10.66 4.94
CA THR A 241 -0.16 10.37 3.51
C THR A 241 0.31 8.96 3.18
N TYR A 242 -0.25 8.35 2.14
CA TYR A 242 0.19 7.02 1.70
C TYR A 242 1.65 7.03 1.25
N ASP A 243 2.12 8.11 0.61
CA ASP A 243 3.54 8.29 0.25
C ASP A 243 4.44 8.23 1.48
N HIS A 244 4.08 8.93 2.57
CA HIS A 244 4.87 8.91 3.80
C HIS A 244 4.87 7.53 4.47
N MET A 245 3.71 6.86 4.55
CA MET A 245 3.59 5.53 5.14
C MET A 245 4.46 4.49 4.42
N LEU A 246 4.42 4.50 3.08
CA LEU A 246 5.18 3.55 2.25
C LEU A 246 6.69 3.85 2.27
N ASN A 247 7.09 5.12 2.13
CA ASN A 247 8.51 5.50 2.20
C ASN A 247 9.14 5.24 3.58
N SER A 248 8.38 5.45 4.65
CA SER A 248 8.83 5.15 6.02
C SER A 248 8.70 3.68 6.39
N ARG A 249 8.28 2.81 5.45
CA ARG A 249 8.05 1.37 5.65
C ARG A 249 7.19 1.08 6.88
N ARG A 250 6.10 1.83 7.07
CA ARG A 250 5.13 1.59 8.15
C ARG A 250 4.16 0.47 7.77
N PHE A 251 4.71 -0.70 7.52
CA PHE A 251 4.00 -1.94 7.22
C PHE A 251 4.86 -3.11 7.69
N ASN A 252 4.24 -4.25 7.95
CA ASN A 252 4.96 -5.50 8.11
C ASN A 252 4.93 -6.26 6.80
N SER A 253 6.01 -6.99 6.52
CA SER A 253 6.19 -7.70 5.26
C SER A 253 7.00 -8.98 5.40
N LEU A 254 6.73 -9.91 4.50
CA LEU A 254 7.49 -11.15 4.32
C LEU A 254 8.29 -11.07 3.02
N ILE A 255 9.61 -11.31 3.08
CA ILE A 255 10.42 -11.38 1.85
C ILE A 255 10.11 -12.72 1.17
N TYR A 256 9.71 -12.71 -0.10
CA TYR A 256 9.43 -13.95 -0.84
C TYR A 256 10.38 -14.17 -2.02
N LYS A 257 11.08 -13.12 -2.44
CA LYS A 257 12.05 -13.14 -3.53
C LYS A 257 13.14 -12.11 -3.25
N GLU A 258 14.37 -12.45 -3.59
CA GLU A 258 15.53 -11.57 -3.44
C GLU A 258 16.37 -11.58 -4.71
N GLU A 259 17.06 -10.47 -4.94
CA GLU A 259 18.01 -10.37 -6.04
C GLU A 259 19.19 -11.31 -5.78
N ASN A 260 19.40 -12.26 -6.69
CA ASN A 260 20.44 -13.27 -6.54
C ASN A 260 20.97 -13.75 -7.91
N VAL A 261 22.12 -14.43 -7.87
CA VAL A 261 22.76 -15.00 -9.07
C VAL A 261 21.95 -16.14 -9.69
N TYR A 262 20.97 -16.67 -8.96
CA TYR A 262 20.12 -17.79 -9.36
C TYR A 262 18.81 -17.30 -10.01
N GLU A 263 18.92 -16.27 -10.86
CA GLU A 263 17.77 -15.71 -11.60
C GLU A 263 16.66 -15.17 -10.68
N ASP A 264 17.06 -14.52 -9.57
CA ASP A 264 16.16 -13.98 -8.54
C ASP A 264 15.12 -15.01 -8.06
N ARG A 265 15.59 -16.24 -7.80
CA ARG A 265 14.73 -17.35 -7.42
C ARG A 265 13.84 -17.01 -6.22
N LYS A 266 12.55 -17.36 -6.29
CA LYS A 266 11.65 -17.24 -5.14
C LYS A 266 12.03 -18.22 -4.04
N ILE A 267 11.75 -17.85 -2.79
CA ILE A 267 12.03 -18.68 -1.60
C ILE A 267 11.31 -20.02 -1.68
N GLU A 268 10.06 -20.01 -2.13
CA GLU A 268 9.22 -21.20 -2.28
C GLU A 268 9.81 -22.26 -3.23
N GLU A 269 10.61 -21.85 -4.21
CA GLU A 269 11.14 -22.78 -5.21
C GLU A 269 12.32 -23.62 -4.70
N TYR A 270 13.04 -23.15 -3.68
CA TYR A 270 14.14 -23.91 -3.07
C TYR A 270 13.84 -24.39 -1.65
N ILE A 271 12.83 -23.82 -0.97
CA ILE A 271 12.26 -24.34 0.27
C ILE A 271 10.86 -24.85 -0.01
N PHE A 272 10.78 -26.14 -0.32
CA PHE A 272 9.55 -26.82 -0.67
C PHE A 272 8.61 -27.02 0.53
N GLU A 273 7.35 -26.64 0.36
CA GLU A 273 6.16 -27.01 1.17
C GLU A 273 6.29 -26.88 2.70
N ASP A 274 7.17 -25.99 3.16
CA ASP A 274 7.36 -25.74 4.59
C ASP A 274 7.27 -24.24 4.87
N ALA A 275 6.05 -23.78 5.17
CA ALA A 275 5.76 -22.38 5.47
C ALA A 275 6.62 -21.83 6.62
N LEU A 276 6.95 -22.67 7.62
CA LEU A 276 7.82 -22.27 8.72
C LEU A 276 9.26 -22.03 8.23
N LYS A 277 9.80 -22.93 7.41
CA LYS A 277 11.14 -22.73 6.84
C LYS A 277 11.19 -21.54 5.89
N GLN A 278 10.15 -21.30 5.10
CA GLN A 278 10.07 -20.11 4.24
C GLN A 278 10.07 -18.83 5.07
N LEU A 279 9.33 -18.80 6.18
CA LEU A 279 9.35 -17.70 7.14
C LEU A 279 10.75 -17.48 7.73
N LEU A 280 11.40 -18.55 8.19
CA LEU A 280 12.75 -18.48 8.74
C LEU A 280 13.78 -17.99 7.71
N GLU A 281 13.61 -18.37 6.45
CA GLU A 281 14.47 -17.91 5.36
C GLU A 281 14.24 -16.43 5.05
N SER A 282 12.99 -15.97 5.02
CA SER A 282 12.69 -14.53 4.94
C SER A 282 13.36 -13.76 6.07
N GLU A 283 13.29 -14.25 7.32
CA GLU A 283 13.96 -13.63 8.46
C GLU A 283 15.49 -13.68 8.36
N ARG A 284 16.06 -14.75 7.80
CA ARG A 284 17.50 -14.84 7.50
C ARG A 284 17.91 -13.78 6.48
N VAL A 285 17.11 -13.56 5.44
CA VAL A 285 17.39 -12.50 4.45
C VAL A 285 17.34 -11.12 5.10
N LYS A 286 16.34 -10.86 5.96
CA LYS A 286 16.26 -9.62 6.74
C LYS A 286 17.47 -9.44 7.66
N SER A 287 17.91 -10.50 8.34
CA SER A 287 19.06 -10.44 9.23
C SER A 287 20.34 -10.10 8.47
N VAL A 288 20.58 -10.71 7.30
CA VAL A 288 21.74 -10.40 6.45
C VAL A 288 21.79 -8.91 6.08
N ILE A 289 20.65 -8.31 5.73
CA ILE A 289 20.57 -6.89 5.39
C ILE A 289 20.90 -6.01 6.61
N ARG A 290 20.41 -6.39 7.80
CA ARG A 290 20.63 -5.67 9.06
C ARG A 290 22.07 -5.83 9.58
N ASP A 291 22.64 -7.01 9.43
CA ASP A 291 24.00 -7.32 9.88
C ASP A 291 25.03 -6.60 9.02
N PHE A 292 24.75 -6.44 7.71
CA PHE A 292 25.57 -5.61 6.83
C PHE A 292 25.67 -4.17 7.33
N GLU A 293 24.57 -3.59 7.85
CA GLU A 293 24.62 -2.27 8.47
C GLU A 293 25.52 -2.27 9.71
N GLN A 294 25.34 -3.23 10.63
CA GLN A 294 26.14 -3.30 11.87
C GLN A 294 27.63 -3.48 11.59
N ASP A 295 27.99 -4.31 10.62
CA ASP A 295 29.37 -4.59 10.24
C ASP A 295 30.09 -3.35 9.66
N LEU A 296 29.35 -2.41 9.07
CA LEU A 296 29.92 -1.13 8.62
C LEU A 296 30.29 -0.20 9.78
N TRP A 297 29.62 -0.32 10.93
CA TRP A 297 29.90 0.50 12.12
C TRP A 297 30.96 -0.12 13.04
N ASN A 298 31.14 -1.44 12.97
CA ASN A 298 32.03 -2.19 13.87
C ASN A 298 33.47 -2.38 13.33
N ASN A 299 33.75 -1.95 12.10
CA ASN A 299 35.09 -2.00 11.47
C ASN A 299 35.72 -0.60 11.37
#